data_AF-A0A1F9WRW9-F1
#
_entry.id   AF-A0A1F9WRW9-F1
#
_cell.length_a   1.000
_cell.length_b   1.000
_cell.length_c   1.000
_cell.angle_alpha   90.00
_cell.angle_beta   90.00
_cell.angle_gamma   90.00
#
_symmetry.space_group_name_H-M   'P 1'
#
loop_
_entity.id
_entity.type
_entity.pdbx_description
1 polymer ?
#
loop_
_entity_poly.entity_id
_entity_poly.type
_entity_poly.pdbx_seq_one_letter_code
_entity_poly.pdbx_strand_id
1 'polypeptide(L)'
;MALRLDLHVHSQSHGRTYITAENLRSALQRGKLHGVAITNFFDMSHALWLKKNITDFIILAGQEIWTKGGHIIGLGTRKVIEDFHDTEETIKEIHAQGGIAIAPHPYLFLGIGDKVYSAPVDAVESYNGIIGPYIIPNLRAKYAAKKRKLPQTASTDTMDSGYIGHSFTEVAADNEAQILPAICSGRMRLHKRSLPLPLSFIMKNLLYFKNIAPYSLHAMPCLICGSSMAVRPLKKKLACSACGMEQRSRILCSNGHYLCKPCIMEKTKKLLTPAPTERSKLRTPAPAESSKLHTLAPTGRGQGEGE
;
A
#
# COMPACT_ATOMS: atom_id res chain seq x y z
N MET A 1 11.96 -3.25 -25.15
CA MET A 1 12.70 -3.50 -23.89
C MET A 1 11.74 -4.06 -22.83
N ALA A 2 12.26 -4.48 -21.66
CA ALA A 2 11.44 -5.00 -20.57
C ALA A 2 11.81 -4.31 -19.25
N LEU A 3 10.82 -3.69 -18.59
CA LEU A 3 11.00 -2.98 -17.33
C LEU A 3 10.64 -3.90 -16.17
N ARG A 4 11.55 -4.01 -15.20
CA ARG A 4 11.39 -4.79 -13.97
C ARG A 4 10.78 -3.91 -12.89
N LEU A 5 9.55 -4.21 -12.48
CA LEU A 5 8.76 -3.38 -11.58
C LEU A 5 8.16 -4.21 -10.44
N ASP A 6 8.33 -3.76 -9.20
CA ASP A 6 7.52 -4.27 -8.09
C ASP A 6 6.22 -3.45 -8.02
N LEU A 7 5.08 -4.07 -8.31
CA LEU A 7 3.82 -3.38 -8.59
C LEU A 7 2.90 -3.18 -7.37
N HIS A 8 3.37 -3.53 -6.17
CA HIS A 8 2.60 -3.41 -4.93
C HIS A 8 3.56 -3.20 -3.76
N VAL A 9 3.73 -1.95 -3.32
CA VAL A 9 4.62 -1.58 -2.21
C VAL A 9 3.99 -0.43 -1.41
N HIS A 10 4.14 -0.49 -0.09
CA HIS A 10 3.63 0.52 0.83
C HIS A 10 4.78 1.33 1.43
N SER A 11 4.92 2.57 1.02
CA SER A 11 5.91 3.50 1.58
C SER A 11 5.47 4.17 2.88
N GLN A 12 4.15 4.30 3.06
CA GLN A 12 3.53 4.84 4.27
C GLN A 12 2.27 4.07 4.62
N SER A 13 1.90 4.10 5.90
CA SER A 13 0.61 3.62 6.37
C SER A 13 0.26 4.32 7.68
N HIS A 14 -0.99 4.78 7.80
CA HIS A 14 -1.54 5.40 9.01
C HIS A 14 -0.65 6.52 9.60
N GLY A 15 -0.19 7.44 8.74
CA GLY A 15 0.63 8.59 9.15
C GLY A 15 2.10 8.28 9.48
N ARG A 16 2.55 7.03 9.26
CA ARG A 16 3.95 6.63 9.44
C ARG A 16 4.61 6.38 8.09
N THR A 17 5.82 6.91 7.91
CA THR A 17 6.68 6.61 6.77
C THR A 17 7.59 5.43 7.12
N TYR A 18 7.58 4.41 6.27
CA TYR A 18 8.42 3.22 6.42
C TYR A 18 9.58 3.18 5.43
N ILE A 19 9.41 3.80 4.25
CA ILE A 19 10.39 3.75 3.16
C ILE A 19 10.74 5.17 2.76
N THR A 20 11.96 5.63 3.02
CA THR A 20 12.45 6.94 2.55
C THR A 20 12.91 6.87 1.10
N ALA A 21 13.18 8.03 0.48
CA ALA A 21 13.69 8.09 -0.89
C ALA A 21 15.06 7.39 -1.03
N GLU A 22 15.95 7.56 -0.05
CA GLU A 22 17.29 6.97 -0.02
C GLU A 22 17.19 5.45 0.04
N ASN A 23 16.40 4.94 1.01
CA ASN A 23 16.19 3.50 1.18
C ASN A 23 15.50 2.88 -0.03
N LEU A 24 14.60 3.62 -0.69
CA LEU A 24 13.96 3.16 -1.93
C LEU A 24 14.97 3.05 -3.08
N ARG A 25 15.80 4.08 -3.31
CA ARG A 25 16.86 4.04 -4.33
C ARG A 25 17.81 2.86 -4.11
N SER A 26 18.30 2.68 -2.88
CA SER A 26 19.17 1.55 -2.53
C SER A 26 18.50 0.20 -2.79
N ALA A 27 17.20 0.08 -2.49
CA ALA A 27 16.45 -1.15 -2.74
C ALA A 27 16.29 -1.45 -4.24
N LEU A 28 15.94 -0.44 -5.05
CA LEU A 28 15.79 -0.58 -6.50
C LEU A 28 17.11 -0.96 -7.18
N GLN A 29 18.22 -0.32 -6.78
CA GLN A 29 19.57 -0.66 -7.24
C GLN A 29 19.95 -2.11 -6.90
N ARG A 30 19.79 -2.50 -5.63
CA ARG A 30 20.08 -3.86 -5.16
C ARG A 30 19.24 -4.92 -5.88
N GLY A 31 17.97 -4.65 -6.11
CA GLY A 31 17.04 -5.54 -6.82
C GLY A 31 17.24 -5.57 -8.34
N LYS A 32 18.06 -4.66 -8.89
CA LYS A 32 18.19 -4.38 -10.33
C LYS A 32 16.82 -4.13 -10.97
N LEU A 33 15.99 -3.35 -10.28
CA LEU A 33 14.67 -2.93 -10.73
C LEU A 33 14.78 -1.62 -11.50
N HIS A 34 13.87 -1.43 -12.47
CA HIS A 34 13.73 -0.16 -13.19
C HIS A 34 12.76 0.78 -12.47
N GLY A 35 11.96 0.25 -11.54
CA GLY A 35 10.96 1.03 -10.83
C GLY A 35 10.09 0.23 -9.87
N VAL A 36 9.11 0.92 -9.31
CA VAL A 36 8.17 0.40 -8.30
C VAL A 36 6.82 1.12 -8.42
N ALA A 37 5.74 0.46 -8.03
CA ALA A 37 4.48 1.12 -7.75
C ALA A 37 4.31 1.30 -6.24
N ILE A 38 4.05 2.53 -5.81
CA ILE A 38 3.75 2.87 -4.43
C ILE A 38 2.23 2.99 -4.29
N THR A 39 1.63 2.08 -3.52
CA THR A 39 0.18 1.86 -3.43
C THR A 39 -0.29 1.88 -1.99
N ASN A 40 -0.02 2.98 -1.29
CA ASN A 40 -0.40 3.13 0.12
C ASN A 40 -1.93 3.08 0.31
N PHE A 41 -2.35 2.78 1.54
CA PHE A 41 -3.75 2.88 1.96
C PHE A 41 -4.14 4.33 2.29
N PHE A 42 -5.37 4.72 1.96
CA PHE A 42 -6.02 6.00 2.32
C PHE A 42 -5.34 7.30 1.88
N ASP A 43 -4.09 7.25 1.40
CA ASP A 43 -3.28 8.41 1.05
C ASP A 43 -2.37 8.09 -0.14
N MET A 44 -2.11 9.10 -0.97
CA MET A 44 -1.19 9.03 -2.10
C MET A 44 -0.06 10.08 -2.01
N SER A 45 -0.07 10.94 -0.99
CA SER A 45 0.80 12.11 -0.90
C SER A 45 2.27 11.74 -1.02
N HIS A 46 2.72 10.68 -0.34
CA HIS A 46 4.10 10.25 -0.42
C HIS A 46 4.44 9.48 -1.69
N ALA A 47 3.48 8.75 -2.29
CA ALA A 47 3.68 8.16 -3.61
C ALA A 47 3.95 9.25 -4.68
N LEU A 48 3.16 10.33 -4.63
CA LEU A 48 3.33 11.50 -5.50
C LEU A 48 4.62 12.26 -5.21
N TRP A 49 4.99 12.42 -3.94
CA TRP A 49 6.25 13.03 -3.53
C TRP A 49 7.45 12.22 -4.02
N LEU A 50 7.46 10.90 -3.84
CA LEU A 50 8.52 10.02 -4.35
C LEU A 50 8.62 10.10 -5.87
N LYS A 51 7.49 10.09 -6.57
CA LYS A 51 7.44 10.25 -8.03
C LYS A 51 8.05 11.56 -8.52
N LYS A 52 7.88 12.65 -7.77
CA LYS A 52 8.48 13.95 -8.10
C LYS A 52 9.98 14.01 -7.81
N ASN A 53 10.44 13.36 -6.74
CA ASN A 53 11.81 13.51 -6.22
C ASN A 53 12.78 12.37 -6.61
N ILE A 54 12.28 11.29 -7.23
CA ILE A 54 13.08 10.19 -7.75
C ILE A 54 12.87 10.10 -9.26
N THR A 55 13.88 10.55 -10.02
CA THR A 55 13.82 10.70 -11.49
C THR A 55 14.73 9.72 -12.25
N ASP A 56 15.63 9.06 -11.54
CA ASP A 56 16.52 7.98 -12.02
C ASP A 56 15.86 6.61 -12.01
N PHE A 57 14.69 6.48 -11.38
CA PHE A 57 13.86 5.28 -11.38
C PHE A 57 12.40 5.63 -11.71
N ILE A 58 11.68 4.65 -12.23
CA ILE A 58 10.24 4.79 -12.49
C ILE A 58 9.48 4.62 -11.18
N ILE A 59 8.78 5.65 -10.74
CA ILE A 59 7.85 5.58 -9.61
C ILE A 59 6.42 5.71 -10.13
N LEU A 60 5.69 4.60 -10.11
CA LEU A 60 4.26 4.59 -10.41
C LEU A 60 3.49 4.95 -9.14
N ALA A 61 2.79 6.07 -9.19
CA ALA A 61 1.85 6.43 -8.13
C ALA A 61 0.58 5.57 -8.28
N GLY A 62 0.09 5.07 -7.15
CA GLY A 62 -1.19 4.39 -7.04
C GLY A 62 -1.70 4.40 -5.61
N GLN A 63 -2.79 3.68 -5.39
CA GLN A 63 -3.41 3.52 -4.07
C GLN A 63 -3.94 2.09 -3.96
N GLU A 64 -3.80 1.48 -2.79
CA GLU A 64 -4.58 0.28 -2.45
C GLU A 64 -5.84 0.73 -1.71
N ILE A 65 -6.98 0.66 -2.40
CA ILE A 65 -8.27 1.18 -1.95
C ILE A 65 -9.09 0.07 -1.28
N TRP A 66 -9.61 0.37 -0.10
CA TRP A 66 -10.48 -0.48 0.68
C TRP A 66 -11.94 -0.35 0.22
N THR A 67 -12.37 -1.17 -0.74
CA THR A 67 -13.79 -1.16 -1.15
C THR A 67 -14.65 -2.02 -0.22
N LYS A 68 -15.98 -1.91 -0.31
CA LYS A 68 -16.92 -2.83 0.37
C LYS A 68 -16.66 -4.29 0.02
N GLY A 69 -16.26 -4.57 -1.23
CA GLY A 69 -15.92 -5.90 -1.70
C GLY A 69 -14.52 -6.35 -1.33
N GLY A 70 -13.61 -5.47 -0.91
CA GLY A 70 -12.21 -5.76 -0.59
C GLY A 70 -11.21 -4.82 -1.24
N HIS A 71 -9.92 -5.11 -1.11
CA HIS A 71 -8.87 -4.27 -1.66
C HIS A 71 -8.87 -4.31 -3.18
N ILE A 72 -8.70 -3.14 -3.79
CA ILE A 72 -8.42 -2.92 -5.21
C ILE A 72 -7.23 -1.98 -5.31
N ILE A 73 -6.26 -2.26 -6.16
CA ILE A 73 -5.20 -1.31 -6.47
C ILE A 73 -5.62 -0.49 -7.68
N GLY A 74 -5.59 0.84 -7.54
CA GLY A 74 -5.57 1.76 -8.66
C GLY A 74 -4.13 2.17 -8.99
N LEU A 75 -3.59 1.70 -10.11
CA LEU A 75 -2.27 2.14 -10.60
C LEU A 75 -2.41 3.27 -11.62
N GLY A 76 -1.57 4.28 -11.53
CA GLY A 76 -1.59 5.43 -12.44
C GLY A 76 -2.64 6.49 -12.11
N THR A 77 -3.24 6.41 -10.93
CA THR A 77 -4.17 7.44 -10.42
C THR A 77 -3.40 8.71 -10.04
N ARG A 78 -4.06 9.86 -10.13
CA ARG A 78 -3.44 11.18 -9.86
C ARG A 78 -3.95 11.81 -8.58
N LYS A 79 -5.10 11.36 -8.09
CA LYS A 79 -5.75 11.83 -6.88
C LYS A 79 -6.19 10.64 -6.05
N VAL A 80 -6.26 10.85 -4.74
CA VAL A 80 -6.82 9.87 -3.81
C VAL A 80 -8.23 9.52 -4.24
N ILE A 81 -8.53 8.23 -4.25
CA ILE A 81 -9.87 7.68 -4.43
C ILE A 81 -10.40 7.34 -3.06
N GLU A 82 -11.63 7.74 -2.78
CA GLU A 82 -12.26 7.50 -1.49
C GLU A 82 -12.44 6.01 -1.20
N ASP A 83 -12.09 5.62 0.02
CA ASP A 83 -12.29 4.27 0.51
C ASP A 83 -13.77 4.01 0.90
N PHE A 84 -14.07 2.73 1.06
CA PHE A 84 -15.33 2.16 1.53
C PHE A 84 -16.53 2.35 0.59
N HIS A 85 -16.28 2.74 -0.66
CA HIS A 85 -17.27 2.71 -1.74
C HIS A 85 -17.46 1.31 -2.32
N ASP A 86 -18.43 1.18 -3.23
CA ASP A 86 -18.65 -0.07 -3.96
C ASP A 86 -17.44 -0.43 -4.84
N THR A 87 -17.19 -1.73 -5.02
CA THR A 87 -15.99 -2.19 -5.74
C THR A 87 -16.02 -1.74 -7.20
N GLU A 88 -17.16 -1.84 -7.86
CA GLU A 88 -17.35 -1.49 -9.26
C GLU A 88 -17.32 0.03 -9.47
N GLU A 89 -17.85 0.82 -8.53
CA GLU A 89 -17.74 2.28 -8.54
C GLU A 89 -16.30 2.75 -8.36
N THR A 90 -15.56 2.17 -7.41
CA THR A 90 -14.13 2.46 -7.23
C THR A 90 -13.34 2.15 -8.50
N ILE A 91 -13.61 1.03 -9.17
CA ILE A 91 -12.94 0.69 -10.44
C ILE A 91 -13.24 1.71 -11.53
N LYS A 92 -14.50 2.16 -11.65
CA LYS A 92 -14.86 3.22 -12.61
C LYS A 92 -14.10 4.52 -12.34
N GLU A 93 -13.93 4.91 -11.07
CA GLU A 93 -13.16 6.10 -10.70
C GLU A 93 -11.66 5.94 -11.03
N ILE A 94 -11.08 4.75 -10.80
CA ILE A 94 -9.70 4.43 -11.23
C ILE A 94 -9.55 4.67 -12.74
N HIS A 95 -10.48 4.13 -13.53
CA HIS A 95 -10.47 4.28 -15.00
C HIS A 95 -10.72 5.73 -15.44
N ALA A 96 -11.58 6.48 -14.75
CA ALA A 96 -11.85 7.89 -15.03
C ALA A 96 -10.59 8.76 -14.86
N GLN A 97 -9.67 8.36 -13.97
CA GLN A 97 -8.36 8.99 -13.84
C GLN A 97 -7.34 8.51 -14.88
N GLY A 98 -7.68 7.57 -15.75
CA GLY A 98 -6.76 6.95 -16.72
C GLY A 98 -5.83 5.91 -16.10
N GLY A 99 -6.12 5.47 -14.88
CA GLY A 99 -5.43 4.37 -14.22
C GLY A 99 -5.99 3.01 -14.60
N ILE A 100 -5.40 1.95 -14.04
CA ILE A 100 -5.86 0.56 -14.21
C ILE A 100 -6.17 -0.05 -12.84
N ALA A 101 -7.17 -0.91 -12.79
CA ALA A 101 -7.59 -1.62 -11.60
C ALA A 101 -6.97 -3.02 -11.55
N ILE A 102 -6.20 -3.29 -10.50
CA ILE A 102 -5.66 -4.62 -10.22
C ILE A 102 -6.40 -5.18 -9.01
N ALA A 103 -6.78 -6.45 -9.05
CA ALA A 103 -7.23 -7.17 -7.86
C ALA A 103 -6.00 -7.68 -7.09
N PRO A 104 -5.53 -6.98 -6.03
CA PRO A 104 -4.43 -7.47 -5.21
C PRO A 104 -4.91 -8.71 -4.46
N HIS A 105 -4.03 -9.70 -4.37
CA HIS A 105 -4.15 -10.85 -3.51
C HIS A 105 -5.60 -11.30 -3.20
N PRO A 106 -6.41 -11.67 -4.22
CA PRO A 106 -7.88 -11.72 -4.07
C PRO A 106 -8.34 -12.72 -2.99
N TYR A 107 -7.53 -13.74 -2.71
CA TYR A 107 -7.85 -14.79 -1.72
C TYR A 107 -7.10 -14.63 -0.39
N LEU A 108 -6.46 -13.49 -0.16
CA LEU A 108 -5.91 -13.10 1.14
C LEU A 108 -6.92 -12.34 1.99
N PHE A 109 -6.51 -11.97 3.20
CA PHE A 109 -7.31 -11.12 4.07
C PHE A 109 -7.68 -9.84 3.33
N LEU A 110 -8.95 -9.43 3.45
CA LEU A 110 -9.48 -8.21 2.81
C LEU A 110 -9.44 -8.19 1.27
N GLY A 111 -8.87 -9.18 0.58
CA GLY A 111 -9.03 -9.36 -0.86
C GLY A 111 -10.50 -9.53 -1.28
N ILE A 112 -10.75 -9.35 -2.58
CA ILE A 112 -12.11 -9.38 -3.14
C ILE A 112 -12.73 -10.79 -3.26
N GLY A 113 -11.96 -11.83 -3.00
CA GLY A 113 -12.41 -13.22 -3.04
C GLY A 113 -12.95 -13.61 -4.41
N ASP A 114 -14.07 -14.33 -4.42
CA ASP A 114 -14.72 -14.79 -5.65
C ASP A 114 -15.39 -13.64 -6.46
N LYS A 115 -15.47 -12.41 -5.92
CA LYS A 115 -15.86 -11.24 -6.74
C LYS A 115 -14.89 -10.99 -7.89
N VAL A 116 -13.66 -11.51 -7.85
CA VAL A 116 -12.71 -11.42 -8.98
C VAL A 116 -13.27 -12.03 -10.28
N TYR A 117 -14.26 -12.94 -10.19
CA TYR A 117 -14.91 -13.51 -11.36
C TYR A 117 -15.92 -12.59 -12.04
N SER A 118 -16.39 -11.53 -11.37
CA SER A 118 -17.37 -10.59 -11.92
C SER A 118 -16.85 -9.16 -12.01
N ALA A 119 -15.96 -8.75 -11.11
CA ALA A 119 -15.43 -7.38 -11.06
C ALA A 119 -14.71 -6.99 -12.36
N PRO A 120 -14.87 -5.75 -12.84
CA PRO A 120 -14.27 -5.25 -14.08
C PRO A 120 -12.81 -4.84 -13.91
N VAL A 121 -11.98 -5.69 -13.28
CA VAL A 121 -10.54 -5.44 -13.09
C VAL A 121 -9.73 -5.73 -14.35
N ASP A 122 -8.63 -5.01 -14.54
CA ASP A 122 -7.72 -5.13 -15.68
C ASP A 122 -6.66 -6.21 -15.49
N ALA A 123 -6.30 -6.50 -14.25
CA ALA A 123 -5.33 -7.54 -13.91
C ALA A 123 -5.59 -8.14 -12.52
N VAL A 124 -4.94 -9.27 -12.24
CA VAL A 124 -4.98 -9.92 -10.94
C VAL A 124 -3.56 -10.14 -10.43
N GLU A 125 -3.29 -9.77 -9.18
CA GLU A 125 -2.07 -10.17 -8.49
C GLU A 125 -2.13 -11.68 -8.21
N SER A 126 -1.54 -12.45 -9.12
CA SER A 126 -1.53 -13.91 -9.07
C SER A 126 -0.48 -14.48 -8.12
N TYR A 127 0.47 -13.64 -7.72
CA TYR A 127 1.51 -14.00 -6.78
C TYR A 127 1.88 -12.81 -5.90
N ASN A 128 1.53 -12.92 -4.63
CA ASN A 128 1.95 -11.98 -3.60
C ASN A 128 3.12 -12.57 -2.79
N GLY A 129 4.23 -11.83 -2.70
CA GLY A 129 5.47 -12.23 -2.07
C GLY A 129 5.38 -12.39 -0.55
N ILE A 130 4.59 -11.54 0.13
CA ILE A 130 4.41 -11.56 1.60
C ILE A 130 3.83 -12.88 2.10
N ILE A 131 3.03 -13.52 1.24
CA ILE A 131 2.33 -14.77 1.52
C ILE A 131 2.84 -15.91 0.63
N GLY A 132 3.97 -15.73 -0.06
CA GLY A 132 4.59 -16.80 -0.86
C GLY A 132 4.68 -18.19 -0.19
N PRO A 133 4.85 -18.30 1.15
CA PRO A 133 4.78 -19.58 1.87
C PRO A 133 3.38 -20.23 1.94
N TYR A 134 2.29 -19.48 1.79
CA TYR A 134 0.93 -20.02 1.68
C TYR A 134 0.57 -20.16 0.22
N ILE A 135 0.85 -21.34 -0.31
CA ILE A 135 0.71 -21.65 -1.74
C ILE A 135 -0.75 -21.52 -2.21
N ILE A 136 -1.73 -21.85 -1.36
CA ILE A 136 -3.14 -21.97 -1.77
C ILE A 136 -3.76 -20.65 -2.27
N PRO A 137 -3.68 -19.50 -1.57
CA PRO A 137 -4.20 -18.24 -2.09
C PRO A 137 -3.63 -17.84 -3.45
N ASN A 138 -2.30 -17.94 -3.64
CA ASN A 138 -1.65 -17.63 -4.91
C ASN A 138 -2.11 -18.59 -6.03
N LEU A 139 -2.29 -19.88 -5.73
CA LEU A 139 -2.85 -20.84 -6.69
C LEU A 139 -4.30 -20.48 -7.08
N ARG A 140 -5.15 -20.10 -6.11
CA ARG A 140 -6.52 -19.67 -6.40
C ARG A 140 -6.55 -18.39 -7.23
N ALA A 141 -5.69 -17.42 -6.93
CA ALA A 141 -5.60 -16.17 -7.67
C ALA A 141 -5.18 -16.43 -9.13
N LYS A 142 -4.14 -17.24 -9.33
CA LYS A 142 -3.69 -17.71 -10.64
C LYS A 142 -4.80 -18.44 -11.41
N TYR A 143 -5.53 -19.33 -10.74
CA TYR A 143 -6.65 -20.06 -11.36
C TYR A 143 -7.77 -19.11 -11.81
N ALA A 144 -8.16 -18.18 -10.94
CA ALA A 144 -9.20 -17.20 -11.26
C ALA A 144 -8.80 -16.30 -12.44
N ALA A 145 -7.56 -15.79 -12.44
CA ALA A 145 -7.02 -14.98 -13.53
C ALA A 145 -7.03 -15.73 -14.86
N LYS A 146 -6.58 -17.00 -14.89
CA LYS A 146 -6.63 -17.84 -16.09
C LYS A 146 -8.05 -18.07 -16.59
N LYS A 147 -8.99 -18.40 -15.69
CA LYS A 147 -10.40 -18.63 -16.04
C LYS A 147 -11.04 -17.39 -16.65
N ARG A 148 -10.68 -16.20 -16.15
CA ARG A 148 -11.13 -14.90 -16.66
C ARG A 148 -10.31 -14.37 -17.84
N LYS A 149 -9.24 -15.04 -18.26
CA LYS A 149 -8.25 -14.57 -19.25
C LYS A 149 -7.68 -13.18 -18.91
N LEU A 150 -7.51 -12.90 -17.61
CA LEU A 150 -6.95 -11.64 -17.14
C LEU A 150 -5.42 -11.69 -17.09
N PRO A 151 -4.74 -10.56 -17.40
CA PRO A 151 -3.34 -10.34 -17.07
C PRO A 151 -3.03 -10.65 -15.60
N GLN A 152 -1.81 -11.11 -15.34
CA GLN A 152 -1.40 -11.61 -14.03
C GLN A 152 -0.16 -10.88 -13.56
N THR A 153 -0.20 -10.22 -12.40
CA THR A 153 1.00 -9.59 -11.83
C THR A 153 1.62 -10.43 -10.71
N ALA A 154 2.87 -10.10 -10.38
CA ALA A 154 3.58 -10.55 -9.19
C ALA A 154 4.29 -9.36 -8.51
N SER A 155 4.19 -9.30 -7.19
CA SER A 155 4.68 -8.17 -6.38
C SER A 155 4.88 -8.58 -4.92
N THR A 156 5.50 -7.71 -4.13
CA THR A 156 5.89 -8.02 -2.75
C THR A 156 4.85 -7.68 -1.70
N ASP A 157 4.08 -6.60 -1.88
CA ASP A 157 3.15 -6.04 -0.89
C ASP A 157 3.86 -5.68 0.43
N THR A 158 5.12 -5.27 0.31
CA THR A 158 5.99 -5.00 1.46
C THR A 158 5.85 -3.55 1.95
N MET A 159 6.04 -3.34 3.25
CA MET A 159 6.33 -2.02 3.84
C MET A 159 7.83 -1.81 4.12
N ASP A 160 8.66 -2.81 3.80
CA ASP A 160 10.08 -2.85 4.11
C ASP A 160 10.91 -2.79 2.82
N SER A 161 11.77 -1.77 2.72
CA SER A 161 12.65 -1.55 1.56
C SER A 161 13.65 -2.69 1.35
N GLY A 162 13.97 -3.47 2.40
CA GLY A 162 14.82 -4.66 2.32
C GLY A 162 14.25 -5.75 1.42
N TYR A 163 12.92 -5.80 1.28
CA TYR A 163 12.22 -6.87 0.56
C TYR A 163 11.76 -6.49 -0.85
N ILE A 164 11.82 -5.21 -1.22
CA ILE A 164 11.45 -4.74 -2.56
C ILE A 164 12.23 -5.54 -3.62
N GLY A 165 11.52 -6.04 -4.64
CA GLY A 165 12.12 -6.80 -5.73
C GLY A 165 12.41 -8.27 -5.44
N HIS A 166 12.00 -8.80 -4.27
CA HIS A 166 11.91 -10.25 -4.10
C HIS A 166 10.94 -10.85 -5.14
N SER A 167 9.73 -10.31 -5.24
CA SER A 167 8.79 -10.61 -6.32
C SER A 167 8.56 -9.36 -7.15
N PHE A 168 8.52 -9.51 -8.47
CA PHE A 168 8.31 -8.39 -9.37
C PHE A 168 7.74 -8.87 -10.71
N THR A 169 7.26 -7.92 -11.49
CA THR A 169 6.75 -8.15 -12.84
C THR A 169 7.68 -7.48 -13.84
N GLU A 170 8.11 -8.24 -14.84
CA GLU A 170 8.73 -7.70 -16.05
C GLU A 170 7.65 -7.34 -17.05
N VAL A 171 7.58 -6.06 -17.40
CA VAL A 171 6.58 -5.51 -18.31
C VAL A 171 7.26 -5.14 -19.62
N ALA A 172 6.71 -5.59 -20.75
CA ALA A 172 7.25 -5.26 -22.08
C ALA A 172 6.93 -3.81 -22.47
N ALA A 173 7.76 -2.89 -22.00
CA ALA A 173 7.65 -1.45 -22.20
C ALA A 173 9.05 -0.84 -22.34
N ASP A 174 9.15 0.26 -23.08
CA ASP A 174 10.39 1.02 -23.26
C ASP A 174 10.45 2.25 -22.35
N ASN A 175 9.29 2.77 -21.93
CA ASN A 175 9.15 3.94 -21.08
C ASN A 175 7.91 3.84 -20.17
N GLU A 176 7.77 4.79 -19.24
CA GLU A 176 6.69 4.79 -18.23
C GLU A 176 5.29 4.77 -18.85
N ALA A 177 5.07 5.56 -19.91
CA ALA A 177 3.74 5.70 -20.55
C ALA A 177 3.22 4.38 -21.14
N GLN A 178 4.11 3.45 -21.48
CA GLN A 178 3.75 2.15 -22.04
C GLN A 178 3.47 1.08 -20.97
N ILE A 179 3.73 1.33 -19.68
CA ILE A 179 3.61 0.32 -18.63
C ILE A 179 2.17 -0.14 -18.44
N LEU A 180 1.22 0.79 -18.23
CA LEU A 180 -0.17 0.41 -17.98
C LEU A 180 -0.82 -0.30 -19.19
N PRO A 181 -0.66 0.18 -20.45
CA PRO A 181 -1.11 -0.55 -21.62
C PRO A 181 -0.47 -1.94 -21.78
N ALA A 182 0.82 -2.08 -21.45
CA ALA A 182 1.50 -3.37 -21.47
C ALA A 182 0.95 -4.33 -20.41
N ILE A 183 0.56 -3.81 -19.24
CA ILE A 183 -0.11 -4.58 -18.21
C ILE A 183 -1.48 -5.07 -18.69
N CYS A 184 -2.33 -4.18 -19.20
CA CYS A 184 -3.66 -4.52 -19.71
C CYS A 184 -3.62 -5.53 -20.87
N SER A 185 -2.60 -5.45 -21.72
CA SER A 185 -2.39 -6.40 -22.83
C SER A 185 -1.73 -7.72 -22.40
N GLY A 186 -1.39 -7.89 -21.12
CA GLY A 186 -0.80 -9.12 -20.59
C GLY A 186 0.62 -9.41 -21.09
N ARG A 187 1.33 -8.40 -21.62
CA ARG A 187 2.70 -8.55 -22.15
C ARG A 187 3.71 -8.46 -21.01
N MET A 188 3.73 -9.50 -20.18
CA MET A 188 4.52 -9.52 -18.95
C MET A 188 5.05 -10.91 -18.58
N ARG A 189 6.15 -10.91 -17.81
CA ARG A 189 6.76 -12.10 -17.21
C ARG A 189 6.86 -11.92 -15.69
N LEU A 190 6.39 -12.90 -14.94
CA LEU A 190 6.31 -12.83 -13.48
C LEU A 190 7.52 -13.49 -12.84
N HIS A 191 8.17 -12.78 -11.92
CA HIS A 191 9.24 -13.30 -11.09
C HIS A 191 8.74 -13.47 -9.67
N LYS A 192 8.77 -14.71 -9.18
CA LYS A 192 8.06 -15.14 -7.97
C LYS A 192 9.06 -15.65 -6.95
N ARG A 193 9.34 -14.84 -5.93
CA ARG A 193 10.13 -15.25 -4.78
C ARG A 193 9.41 -14.85 -3.51
N SER A 194 9.11 -15.83 -2.68
CA SER A 194 8.55 -15.59 -1.34
C SER A 194 9.47 -14.69 -0.54
N LEU A 195 8.88 -13.83 0.29
CA LEU A 195 9.63 -13.17 1.35
C LEU A 195 10.09 -14.22 2.37
N PRO A 196 11.29 -14.08 2.95
CA PRO A 196 11.74 -14.99 3.99
C PRO A 196 10.77 -14.89 5.17
N LEU A 197 10.37 -16.04 5.71
CA LEU A 197 9.57 -16.07 6.93
C LEU A 197 10.47 -15.67 8.10
N PRO A 198 10.24 -14.53 8.77
CA PRO A 198 11.03 -14.22 9.96
C PRO A 198 10.76 -15.29 11.03
N LEU A 199 11.77 -15.65 11.81
CA LEU A 199 11.66 -16.69 12.85
C LEU A 199 10.50 -16.41 13.82
N SER A 200 10.25 -15.12 14.12
CA SER A 200 9.11 -14.66 14.92
C SER A 200 7.76 -15.00 14.29
N PHE A 201 7.63 -14.98 12.95
CA PHE A 201 6.42 -15.42 12.24
C PHE A 201 6.22 -16.93 12.38
N ILE A 202 7.29 -17.73 12.33
CA ILE A 202 7.25 -19.18 12.55
C ILE A 202 6.83 -19.47 13.99
N MET A 203 7.52 -18.89 14.98
CA MET A 203 7.19 -19.03 16.40
C MET A 203 5.74 -18.64 16.68
N LYS A 204 5.23 -17.62 15.99
CA LYS A 204 3.85 -17.17 16.18
C LYS A 204 2.81 -18.10 15.58
N ASN A 205 2.96 -18.47 14.31
CA ASN A 205 1.92 -19.20 13.58
C ASN A 205 1.96 -20.71 13.84
N LEU A 206 3.11 -21.24 14.27
CA LEU A 206 3.30 -22.65 14.60
C LEU A 206 3.39 -22.90 16.12
N LEU A 207 4.01 -22.01 16.89
CA LEU A 207 4.21 -22.18 18.34
C LEU A 207 3.29 -21.29 19.21
N TYR A 208 2.38 -20.51 18.61
CA TYR A 208 1.31 -19.76 19.28
C TYR A 208 1.74 -18.75 20.36
N PHE A 209 2.93 -18.16 20.23
CA PHE A 209 3.38 -17.09 21.13
C PHE A 209 2.47 -15.85 21.08
N LYS A 210 2.17 -15.27 22.26
CA LYS A 210 1.32 -14.09 22.45
C LYS A 210 2.15 -12.80 22.63
N ASN A 211 1.51 -11.63 22.52
CA ASN A 211 2.11 -10.31 22.78
C ASN A 211 3.34 -9.94 21.93
N ILE A 212 3.41 -10.39 20.68
CA ILE A 212 4.49 -10.02 19.75
C ILE A 212 4.15 -8.69 19.06
N ALA A 213 5.12 -7.78 19.04
CA ALA A 213 5.03 -6.51 18.33
C ALA A 213 4.68 -6.68 16.84
N PRO A 214 3.97 -5.73 16.20
CA PRO A 214 3.75 -5.69 14.75
C PRO A 214 5.07 -5.79 13.96
N TYR A 215 5.12 -6.68 12.97
CA TYR A 215 6.24 -6.81 12.04
C TYR A 215 5.97 -5.98 10.77
N SER A 216 7.02 -5.49 10.09
CA SER A 216 6.93 -4.72 8.84
C SER A 216 6.29 -5.46 7.65
N LEU A 217 6.06 -6.77 7.80
CA LEU A 217 5.45 -7.68 6.84
C LEU A 217 3.95 -7.89 7.07
N HIS A 218 3.28 -7.10 7.92
CA HIS A 218 1.83 -7.16 8.03
C HIS A 218 1.21 -5.77 7.90
N ALA A 219 0.40 -5.63 6.85
CA ALA A 219 -0.21 -4.37 6.45
C ALA A 219 -1.10 -3.71 7.52
N MET A 220 -1.56 -4.43 8.55
CA MET A 220 -2.33 -3.83 9.64
C MET A 220 -2.16 -4.58 10.98
N PRO A 221 -1.87 -3.86 12.09
CA PRO A 221 -1.93 -4.44 13.43
C PRO A 221 -3.39 -4.73 13.84
N CYS A 222 -3.58 -5.46 14.94
CA CYS A 222 -4.92 -5.68 15.48
C CYS A 222 -5.58 -4.35 15.89
N LEU A 223 -6.74 -4.03 15.31
CA LEU A 223 -7.53 -2.83 15.65
C LEU A 223 -8.16 -2.83 17.06
N ILE A 224 -7.87 -3.84 17.88
CA ILE A 224 -8.33 -3.93 19.28
C ILE A 224 -7.16 -3.74 20.24
N CYS A 225 -6.04 -4.45 20.03
CA CYS A 225 -4.92 -4.47 20.99
C CYS A 225 -3.57 -4.09 20.39
N GLY A 226 -3.50 -3.67 19.13
CA GLY A 226 -2.26 -3.25 18.46
C GLY A 226 -1.24 -4.36 18.17
N SER A 227 -1.46 -5.57 18.67
CA SER A 227 -0.54 -6.70 18.44
C SER A 227 -0.57 -7.19 16.98
N SER A 228 0.48 -7.89 16.57
CA SER A 228 0.56 -8.49 15.22
C SER A 228 -0.65 -9.40 14.89
N MET A 229 -1.01 -9.49 13.61
CA MET A 229 -1.95 -10.49 13.08
C MET A 229 -1.30 -11.87 12.88
N ALA A 230 -2.05 -12.95 13.05
CA ALA A 230 -1.65 -14.35 12.92
C ALA A 230 -2.51 -15.05 11.86
N VAL A 231 -1.91 -15.97 11.10
CA VAL A 231 -2.56 -16.80 10.09
C VAL A 231 -2.44 -18.27 10.50
N ARG A 232 -3.58 -18.91 10.77
CA ARG A 232 -3.66 -20.33 11.10
C ARG A 232 -3.71 -21.20 9.83
N PRO A 233 -3.17 -22.44 9.87
CA PRO A 233 -3.22 -23.35 8.72
C PRO A 233 -4.65 -23.69 8.27
N LEU A 234 -5.54 -23.95 9.24
CA LEU A 234 -6.92 -24.35 9.00
C LEU A 234 -7.92 -23.25 9.39
N LYS A 235 -9.00 -23.12 8.61
CA LYS A 235 -10.12 -22.23 8.96
C LYS A 235 -10.77 -22.75 10.23
N LYS A 236 -11.00 -21.87 11.21
CA LYS A 236 -11.86 -22.17 12.38
C LYS A 236 -13.07 -21.25 12.36
N LYS A 237 -14.17 -21.71 12.96
CA LYS A 237 -15.32 -20.85 13.25
C LYS A 237 -14.88 -19.88 14.35
N LEU A 238 -14.92 -18.58 14.08
CA LEU A 238 -14.50 -17.53 14.99
C LEU A 238 -15.64 -16.51 15.10
N ALA A 239 -15.99 -16.13 16.33
CA ALA A 239 -16.91 -15.04 16.60
C ALA A 239 -16.16 -13.70 16.53
N CYS A 240 -16.72 -12.74 15.81
CA CYS A 240 -16.18 -11.39 15.74
C CYS A 240 -16.17 -10.74 17.13
N SER A 241 -15.02 -10.26 17.59
CA SER A 241 -14.85 -9.58 18.87
C SER A 241 -15.59 -8.24 18.98
N ALA A 242 -16.14 -7.71 17.88
CA ALA A 242 -16.91 -6.47 17.87
C ALA A 242 -18.43 -6.68 17.74
N CYS A 243 -18.88 -7.59 16.87
CA CYS A 243 -20.31 -7.79 16.60
C CYS A 243 -20.85 -9.19 16.93
N GLY A 244 -20.01 -10.11 17.41
CA GLY A 244 -20.40 -11.49 17.72
C GLY A 244 -20.62 -12.40 16.51
N MET A 245 -20.75 -11.86 15.30
CA MET A 245 -20.99 -12.66 14.08
C MET A 245 -19.92 -13.73 13.88
N GLU A 246 -20.36 -14.97 13.67
CA GLU A 246 -19.48 -16.10 13.43
C GLU A 246 -19.12 -16.26 11.95
N GLN A 247 -17.83 -16.35 11.66
CA GLN A 247 -17.34 -16.62 10.32
C GLN A 247 -16.16 -17.59 10.35
N ARG A 248 -15.98 -18.33 9.25
CA ARG A 248 -14.81 -19.20 9.07
C ARG A 248 -13.61 -18.38 8.61
N SER A 249 -12.67 -18.13 9.51
CA SER A 249 -11.43 -17.39 9.23
C SER A 249 -10.19 -18.18 9.64
N ARG A 250 -9.07 -17.88 8.99
CA ARG A 250 -7.71 -18.31 9.39
C ARG A 250 -6.98 -17.21 10.14
N ILE A 251 -7.49 -15.99 10.10
CA ILE A 251 -6.76 -14.79 10.47
C ILE A 251 -7.36 -14.21 11.74
N LEU A 252 -6.50 -14.00 12.73
CA LEU A 252 -6.82 -13.42 14.03
C LEU A 252 -5.55 -12.84 14.64
N CYS A 253 -5.67 -11.93 15.59
CA CYS A 253 -4.56 -11.40 16.36
C CYS A 253 -3.84 -12.49 17.18
N SER A 254 -2.54 -12.30 17.51
CA SER A 254 -1.80 -13.17 18.45
C SER A 254 -2.50 -13.36 19.80
N ASN A 255 -3.30 -12.38 20.22
CA ASN A 255 -4.05 -12.41 21.47
C ASN A 255 -5.46 -13.00 21.33
N GLY A 256 -5.79 -13.53 20.15
CA GLY A 256 -7.05 -14.25 19.90
C GLY A 256 -8.18 -13.40 19.29
N HIS A 257 -8.02 -12.08 19.20
CA HIS A 257 -9.04 -11.21 18.63
C HIS A 257 -9.27 -11.49 17.14
N TYR A 258 -10.53 -11.73 16.77
CA TYR A 258 -10.96 -11.82 15.39
C TYR A 258 -11.93 -10.67 15.10
N LEU A 259 -11.73 -9.97 13.99
CA LEU A 259 -12.70 -9.01 13.49
C LEU A 259 -13.17 -9.45 12.11
N CYS A 260 -14.48 -9.49 11.91
CA CYS A 260 -15.06 -9.69 10.60
C CYS A 260 -14.80 -8.46 9.71
N LYS A 261 -14.83 -8.65 8.40
CA LYS A 261 -14.52 -7.59 7.42
C LYS A 261 -15.35 -6.30 7.63
N PRO A 262 -16.69 -6.36 7.84
CA PRO A 262 -17.47 -5.15 8.14
C PRO A 262 -16.98 -4.39 9.37
N CYS A 263 -16.69 -5.08 10.48
CA CYS A 263 -16.21 -4.44 11.70
C CYS A 263 -14.80 -3.85 11.55
N ILE A 264 -13.95 -4.47 10.72
CA ILE A 264 -12.64 -3.90 10.38
C ILE A 264 -12.82 -2.61 9.63
N MET A 265 -13.63 -2.61 8.56
CA MET A 265 -13.89 -1.41 7.78
C MET A 265 -14.46 -0.28 8.64
N GLU A 266 -15.44 -0.58 9.50
CA GLU A 266 -16.05 0.43 10.37
C GLU A 266 -15.06 0.99 11.41
N LYS A 267 -14.24 0.13 12.04
CA LYS A 267 -13.21 0.59 12.97
C LYS A 267 -12.14 1.42 12.27
N THR A 268 -11.66 1.00 11.10
CA THR A 268 -10.68 1.76 10.31
C THR A 268 -11.26 3.12 9.91
N LYS A 269 -12.52 3.17 9.45
CA LYS A 269 -13.20 4.44 9.15
C LYS A 269 -13.25 5.38 10.35
N LYS A 270 -13.56 4.85 11.55
CA LYS A 270 -13.57 5.64 12.81
C LYS A 270 -12.19 6.17 13.20
N LEU A 271 -11.12 5.41 12.94
CA LEU A 271 -9.74 5.85 13.21
C LEU A 271 -9.27 6.95 12.25
N LEU A 272 -9.78 6.95 11.02
CA LEU A 272 -9.44 7.94 9.99
C LEU A 272 -10.27 9.23 10.12
N THR A 273 -11.47 9.16 10.72
CA THR A 273 -12.22 10.37 11.06
C THR A 273 -11.60 11.06 12.28
N PRO A 274 -11.14 12.32 12.17
CA PRO A 274 -10.63 13.05 13.33
C PRO A 274 -11.70 13.17 14.41
N ALA A 275 -11.30 13.01 15.67
CA ALA A 275 -12.20 13.19 16.81
C ALA A 275 -12.82 14.62 16.77
N PRO A 276 -14.08 14.81 17.24
CA PRO A 276 -14.74 16.11 17.20
C PRO A 276 -13.93 17.26 17.84
N THR A 277 -13.03 16.93 18.76
CA THR A 277 -12.17 17.86 19.50
C THR A 277 -10.95 18.39 18.73
N GLU A 278 -10.61 17.84 17.56
CA GLU A 278 -9.47 18.32 16.76
C GLU A 278 -9.85 19.25 15.60
N ARG A 279 -11.15 19.36 15.27
CA ARG A 279 -11.62 20.32 14.25
C ARG A 279 -11.39 21.79 14.62
N SER A 280 -11.22 22.11 15.90
CA SER A 280 -10.97 23.48 16.36
C SER A 280 -9.49 23.90 16.37
N LYS A 281 -8.54 22.98 16.14
CA LYS A 281 -7.09 23.29 16.15
C LYS A 281 -6.43 23.36 14.78
N LEU A 282 -7.15 22.98 13.71
CA LEU A 282 -6.67 23.03 12.32
C LEU A 282 -7.14 24.28 11.55
N ARG A 283 -7.65 25.31 12.26
CA ARG A 283 -8.00 26.62 11.68
C ARG A 283 -7.38 27.77 12.46
N THR A 284 -6.07 27.81 12.52
CA THR A 284 -5.32 29.07 12.65
C THR A 284 -4.05 28.95 11.81
N PRO A 285 -3.92 29.70 10.70
CA PRO A 285 -2.60 29.95 10.15
C PRO A 285 -1.80 30.68 11.23
N ALA A 286 -0.58 30.23 11.52
CA ALA A 286 0.36 31.02 12.30
C ALA A 286 0.50 32.40 11.62
N PRO A 287 0.46 33.53 12.35
CA PRO A 287 0.67 34.83 11.75
C PRO A 287 2.08 34.88 11.15
N ALA A 288 2.16 35.36 9.91
CA ALA A 288 3.41 35.59 9.20
C ALA A 288 4.31 36.51 10.04
N GLU A 289 5.48 36.01 10.45
CA GLU A 289 6.54 36.88 10.95
C GLU A 289 6.96 37.83 9.84
N SER A 290 6.57 39.09 10.00
CA SER A 290 6.99 40.19 9.15
C SER A 290 8.50 40.37 9.27
N SER A 291 9.22 40.09 8.19
CA SER A 291 10.59 40.56 8.00
C SER A 291 10.62 42.08 8.01
N LYS A 292 10.95 42.68 9.15
CA LYS A 292 11.29 44.11 9.22
C LYS A 292 12.66 44.29 8.57
N LEU A 293 12.66 44.76 7.32
CA LEU A 293 13.79 45.47 6.73
C LEU A 293 14.10 46.67 7.64
N HIS A 294 15.24 46.65 8.32
CA HIS A 294 15.87 47.87 8.82
C HIS A 294 16.70 48.48 7.69
N THR A 295 16.11 49.46 7.02
CA THR A 295 16.82 50.50 6.28
C THR A 295 17.63 51.34 7.27
N LEU A 296 18.95 51.29 7.19
CA LEU A 296 19.82 52.34 7.73
C LEU A 296 20.08 53.35 6.61
N ALA A 297 19.51 54.54 6.76
CA ALA A 297 19.82 55.71 5.95
C ALA A 297 21.14 56.35 6.42
N PRO A 298 21.89 57.02 5.53
CA PRO A 298 23.15 57.68 5.86
C PRO A 298 22.89 59.05 6.51
N THR A 299 23.45 59.30 7.69
CA THR A 299 23.55 60.65 8.27
C THR A 299 24.73 61.39 7.67
N GLY A 300 24.46 62.55 7.06
CA GLY A 300 25.47 63.41 6.46
C GLY A 300 26.16 64.36 7.45
N ARG A 301 27.33 64.81 7.00
CA ARG A 301 28.05 66.08 7.23
C ARG A 301 28.41 66.51 8.66
N GLY A 302 29.71 66.79 8.83
CA GLY A 302 30.17 67.96 9.58
C GLY A 302 31.63 67.91 9.99
N GLN A 303 32.46 68.73 9.31
CA GLN A 303 33.67 69.41 9.82
C GLN A 303 34.87 68.52 10.22
N GLY A 304 36.13 68.77 9.90
CA GLY A 304 36.84 70.00 9.57
C GLY A 304 38.15 69.98 10.37
N GLU A 305 39.29 70.13 9.67
CA GLU A 305 40.57 70.69 10.15
C GLU A 305 41.46 69.88 11.12
N GLY A 306 42.77 69.91 10.84
CA GLY A 306 43.81 69.78 11.86
C GLY A 306 45.00 68.86 11.53
N GLU A 307 45.98 69.41 10.81
CA GLU A 307 47.44 69.09 10.79
C GLU A 307 47.94 67.69 10.39
#